data_AF-A0A7S2PYT4-F1
#
_entry.id   AF-A0A7S2PYT4-F1
#
_cell.length_a   1.000
_cell.length_b   1.000
_cell.length_c   1.000
_cell.angle_alpha   90.00
_cell.angle_beta   90.00
_cell.angle_gamma   90.00
#
_symmetry.space_group_name_H-M   'P 1'
#
loop_
_entity.id
_entity.type
_entity.pdbx_description
1 polymer ?
#
loop_
_entity_poly.entity_id
_entity_poly.type
_entity_poly.pdbx_seq_one_letter_code
_entity_poly.pdbx_strand_id
1 'polypeptide(L)'
;NRIEIDHAFTSVLKRASFTLDKCLQVAGQHWVPITKTWRLNERHYGALQGYNKDTAFEELNLDQELYMEMRRSYGTPPPRMEDDHPYWHGNDRRYSKLTEEQLDKSRAESLRDAAERIMPFFNSVIVPSLREGNRCLVVSHANTIRTLIKQIDGISDEDIKQLSIPTGIPLIYRLDENMKPVDPNHELEFKYLVQPKGYTWATSRTLGFHGVYLGDLERLQDIQKKRDATNRGWQRVILRNIAKQVNEEDIAEDHLCYYNHHFHSKDLVETKHLWYKIVQKMKNPEFANMLLLVRMKEYLESILAYRKHHHGQEHHRNKNYRYIPLETIEKIIEEIHLGSEGEVVDPFVSLEDRRDREDRHKRWMESLARYSEEALEESLEESLKRLEMPISW
;
A
#
# COMPACT_ATOMS: atom_id res chain seq x y z
N ASN A 1 28.94 6.41 -10.70
CA ASN A 1 28.65 4.99 -10.97
C ASN A 1 29.00 4.51 -12.38
N ARG A 2 29.43 5.36 -13.34
CA ARG A 2 29.94 4.95 -14.68
C ARG A 2 29.04 3.92 -15.42
N ILE A 3 27.72 4.02 -15.26
CA ILE A 3 26.79 3.13 -15.96
C ILE A 3 26.70 3.63 -17.40
N GLU A 4 27.18 2.84 -18.34
CA GLU A 4 27.05 3.11 -19.77
C GLU A 4 25.69 2.59 -20.26
N ILE A 5 25.01 3.38 -21.07
CA ILE A 5 23.71 3.09 -21.64
C ILE A 5 23.88 3.04 -23.15
N ASP A 6 23.39 1.99 -23.78
CA ASP A 6 23.49 1.81 -25.23
C ASP A 6 22.17 2.18 -25.93
N HIS A 7 21.05 2.05 -25.24
CA HIS A 7 19.72 2.39 -25.77
C HIS A 7 18.80 2.88 -24.65
N ALA A 8 18.13 4.02 -24.86
CA ALA A 8 17.14 4.54 -23.93
C ALA A 8 15.72 4.46 -24.49
N PHE A 9 14.76 4.16 -23.61
CA PHE A 9 13.33 4.06 -23.90
C PHE A 9 12.55 4.98 -22.98
N THR A 10 11.57 5.71 -23.53
CA THR A 10 10.67 6.53 -22.70
C THR A 10 9.27 6.65 -23.30
N SER A 11 8.36 7.17 -22.49
CA SER A 11 7.00 7.50 -22.89
C SER A 11 6.94 8.78 -23.73
N VAL A 12 5.79 9.07 -24.36
CA VAL A 12 5.56 10.37 -25.03
C VAL A 12 5.10 11.48 -24.08
N LEU A 13 5.06 11.22 -22.78
CA LEU A 13 4.69 12.20 -21.75
C LEU A 13 5.90 13.02 -21.30
N LYS A 14 5.72 14.34 -21.27
CA LYS A 14 6.77 15.34 -20.99
C LYS A 14 7.60 15.01 -19.73
N ARG A 15 6.95 14.60 -18.64
CA ARG A 15 7.62 14.30 -17.36
C ARG A 15 8.67 13.17 -17.48
N ALA A 16 8.37 12.10 -18.20
CA ALA A 16 9.30 10.99 -18.36
C ALA A 16 10.39 11.32 -19.39
N SER A 17 10.03 11.98 -20.50
CA SER A 17 11.01 12.45 -21.48
C SER A 17 12.02 13.40 -20.85
N PHE A 18 11.56 14.39 -20.09
CA PHE A 18 12.45 15.34 -19.43
C PHE A 18 13.33 14.67 -18.36
N THR A 19 12.78 13.69 -17.64
CA THR A 19 13.57 12.90 -16.68
C THR A 19 14.66 12.12 -17.39
N LEU A 20 14.36 11.46 -18.52
CA LEU A 20 15.37 10.77 -19.32
C LEU A 20 16.46 11.71 -19.82
N ASP A 21 16.06 12.85 -20.40
CA ASP A 21 16.98 13.85 -20.92
C ASP A 21 17.92 14.35 -19.80
N LYS A 22 17.41 14.54 -18.58
CA LYS A 22 18.22 14.90 -17.41
C LYS A 22 19.17 13.80 -16.97
N CYS A 23 18.73 12.54 -16.98
CA CYS A 23 19.59 11.40 -16.68
C CYS A 23 20.77 11.32 -17.65
N LEU A 24 20.50 11.40 -18.96
CA LEU A 24 21.54 11.36 -19.99
C LEU A 24 22.45 12.59 -19.93
N GLN A 25 21.90 13.76 -19.58
CA GLN A 25 22.67 14.99 -19.37
C GLN A 25 23.70 14.85 -18.26
N VAL A 26 23.25 14.43 -17.08
CA VAL A 26 24.13 14.27 -15.92
C VAL A 26 25.15 13.15 -16.17
N ALA A 27 24.76 12.11 -16.91
CA ALA A 27 25.65 11.01 -17.27
C ALA A 27 26.61 11.33 -18.42
N GLY A 28 26.47 12.46 -19.12
CA GLY A 28 27.28 12.82 -20.29
C GLY A 28 27.04 11.93 -21.52
N GLN A 29 25.87 11.29 -21.61
CA GLN A 29 25.54 10.25 -22.60
C GLN A 29 24.41 10.68 -23.53
N HIS A 30 24.44 11.93 -23.99
CA HIS A 30 23.41 12.49 -24.87
C HIS A 30 23.31 11.85 -26.25
N TRP A 31 24.38 11.16 -26.69
CA TRP A 31 24.46 10.50 -27.98
C TRP A 31 23.67 9.18 -28.02
N VAL A 32 23.24 8.68 -26.85
CA VAL A 32 22.48 7.43 -26.74
C VAL A 32 21.17 7.55 -27.52
N PRO A 33 20.84 6.59 -28.40
CA PRO A 33 19.58 6.59 -29.13
C PRO A 33 18.39 6.50 -28.16
N ILE A 34 17.36 7.30 -28.43
CA ILE A 34 16.14 7.37 -27.62
C ILE A 34 14.93 6.92 -28.44
N THR A 35 14.30 5.82 -28.02
CA THR A 35 13.02 5.36 -28.57
C THR A 35 11.86 5.85 -27.70
N LYS A 36 11.00 6.72 -28.25
CA LYS A 36 9.79 7.22 -27.58
C LYS A 36 8.56 6.49 -28.07
N THR A 37 7.73 5.99 -27.16
CA THR A 37 6.50 5.29 -27.53
C THR A 37 5.35 5.61 -26.60
N TRP A 38 4.13 5.71 -27.15
CA TRP A 38 2.93 5.82 -26.33
C TRP A 38 2.78 4.59 -25.44
N ARG A 39 3.24 3.40 -25.87
CA ARG A 39 3.19 2.12 -25.14
C ARG A 39 3.81 2.16 -23.75
N LEU A 40 4.73 3.11 -23.49
CA LEU A 40 5.35 3.33 -22.18
C LEU A 40 4.71 4.48 -21.39
N ASN A 41 3.57 5.04 -21.81
CA ASN A 41 2.80 5.99 -21.01
C ASN A 41 2.25 5.35 -19.72
N GLU A 42 1.99 6.22 -18.75
CA GLU A 42 1.25 5.88 -17.53
C GLU A 42 -0.13 5.30 -17.87
N ARG A 43 -0.68 4.50 -16.95
CA ARG A 43 -2.05 3.99 -17.02
C ARG A 43 -3.04 5.13 -17.24
N HIS A 44 -3.93 4.99 -18.22
CA HIS A 44 -4.95 5.98 -18.49
C HIS A 44 -6.06 5.97 -17.41
N TYR A 45 -6.17 7.05 -16.64
CA TYR A 45 -7.15 7.15 -15.55
C TYR A 45 -8.60 7.45 -16.01
N GLY A 46 -8.86 7.44 -17.32
CA GLY A 46 -10.17 7.71 -17.89
C GLY A 46 -10.76 9.04 -17.44
N ALA A 47 -12.07 9.09 -17.19
CA ALA A 47 -12.76 10.29 -16.74
C ALA A 47 -12.29 10.81 -15.37
N LEU A 48 -11.50 10.03 -14.61
CA LEU A 48 -10.89 10.51 -13.37
C LEU A 48 -9.74 11.51 -13.61
N GLN A 49 -9.25 11.67 -14.84
CA GLN A 49 -8.17 12.61 -15.13
C GLN A 49 -8.59 14.06 -14.90
N GLY A 50 -7.79 14.78 -14.11
CA GLY A 50 -8.03 16.20 -13.79
C GLY A 50 -8.70 16.41 -12.44
N TYR A 51 -9.30 15.37 -11.86
CA TYR A 51 -9.94 15.44 -10.55
C TYR A 51 -8.95 15.25 -9.40
N ASN A 52 -9.27 15.84 -8.24
CA ASN A 52 -8.52 15.61 -7.02
C ASN A 52 -8.82 14.19 -6.48
N LYS A 53 -7.76 13.48 -6.05
CA LYS A 53 -7.83 12.09 -5.61
C LYS A 53 -8.75 11.86 -4.40
N ASP A 54 -8.96 12.90 -3.61
CA ASP A 54 -9.72 12.80 -2.36
C ASP A 54 -11.19 13.17 -2.52
N THR A 55 -11.55 13.89 -3.60
CA THR A 55 -12.93 14.36 -3.85
C THR A 55 -13.54 13.81 -5.15
N ALA A 56 -12.74 13.17 -6.01
CA ALA A 56 -13.19 12.67 -7.31
C ALA A 56 -14.42 11.75 -7.24
N PHE A 57 -14.54 10.94 -6.18
CA PHE A 57 -15.68 10.04 -6.03
C PHE A 57 -16.99 10.81 -5.76
N GLU A 58 -16.94 11.91 -5.03
CA GLU A 58 -18.09 12.79 -4.78
C GLU A 58 -18.44 13.58 -6.04
N GLU A 59 -17.44 14.21 -6.67
CA GLU A 59 -17.64 15.04 -7.87
C GLU A 59 -18.19 14.25 -9.07
N LEU A 60 -17.82 12.97 -9.18
CA LEU A 60 -18.28 12.07 -10.23
C LEU A 60 -19.45 11.18 -9.81
N ASN A 61 -20.00 11.37 -8.61
CA ASN A 61 -21.06 10.53 -8.03
C ASN A 61 -20.77 9.03 -8.13
N LEU A 62 -19.51 8.65 -7.89
CA LEU A 62 -19.05 7.27 -7.89
C LEU A 62 -19.11 6.70 -6.48
N ASP A 63 -19.51 5.44 -6.38
CA ASP A 63 -19.32 4.69 -5.14
C ASP A 63 -17.82 4.70 -4.75
N GLN A 64 -17.56 4.99 -3.49
CA GLN A 64 -16.20 5.17 -3.01
C GLN A 64 -15.42 3.85 -2.98
N GLU A 65 -16.08 2.73 -2.67
CA GLU A 65 -15.43 1.42 -2.70
C GLU A 65 -15.00 1.07 -4.12
N LEU A 66 -15.90 1.30 -5.09
CA LEU A 66 -15.61 1.13 -6.51
C LEU A 66 -14.48 2.06 -6.98
N TYR A 67 -14.49 3.34 -6.57
CA TYR A 67 -13.40 4.28 -6.85
C TYR A 67 -12.04 3.78 -6.30
N MET A 68 -12.05 3.22 -5.09
CA MET A 68 -10.85 2.65 -4.48
C MET A 68 -10.39 1.38 -5.18
N GLU A 69 -11.33 0.54 -5.61
CA GLU A 69 -11.06 -0.66 -6.39
C GLU A 69 -10.38 -0.29 -7.71
N MET A 70 -10.92 0.66 -8.48
CA MET A 70 -10.31 1.15 -9.74
C MET A 70 -8.87 1.67 -9.57
N ARG A 71 -8.55 2.21 -8.39
CA ARG A 71 -7.22 2.74 -8.08
C ARG A 71 -6.20 1.68 -7.72
N ARG A 72 -6.63 0.51 -7.24
CA ARG A 72 -5.74 -0.48 -6.62
C ARG A 72 -5.81 -1.85 -7.26
N SER A 73 -6.96 -2.23 -7.80
CA SER A 73 -7.15 -3.53 -8.42
C SER A 73 -6.36 -3.63 -9.73
N TYR A 74 -6.06 -4.87 -10.10
CA TYR A 74 -5.36 -5.14 -11.34
C TYR A 74 -6.27 -4.97 -12.56
N GLY A 75 -7.55 -5.37 -12.45
CA GLY A 75 -8.45 -5.53 -13.59
C GLY A 75 -9.62 -4.57 -13.67
N THR A 76 -9.86 -3.71 -12.67
CA THR A 76 -11.04 -2.81 -12.67
C THR A 76 -10.65 -1.47 -13.30
N PRO A 77 -11.12 -1.16 -14.53
CA PRO A 77 -10.80 0.11 -15.17
C PRO A 77 -11.63 1.25 -14.57
N PRO A 78 -11.14 2.50 -14.61
CA PRO A 78 -11.93 3.68 -14.27
C PRO A 78 -13.03 3.93 -15.32
N PRO A 79 -13.98 4.85 -15.05
CA PRO A 79 -14.98 5.25 -16.04
C PRO A 79 -14.32 5.75 -17.32
N ARG A 80 -14.91 5.37 -18.46
CA ARG A 80 -14.39 5.73 -19.79
C ARG A 80 -14.50 7.23 -20.02
N MET A 81 -13.52 7.77 -20.74
CA MET A 81 -13.49 9.16 -21.15
C MET A 81 -14.31 9.37 -22.43
N GLU A 82 -15.13 10.41 -22.44
CA GLU A 82 -15.90 10.86 -23.61
C GLU A 82 -15.04 11.71 -24.56
N ASP A 83 -15.53 11.93 -25.80
CA ASP A 83 -14.79 12.64 -26.85
C ASP A 83 -14.58 14.14 -26.61
N ASP A 84 -15.46 14.74 -25.82
CA ASP A 84 -15.41 16.14 -25.42
C ASP A 84 -14.43 16.41 -24.27
N HIS A 85 -13.89 15.35 -23.65
CA HIS A 85 -13.01 15.50 -22.51
C HIS A 85 -11.67 16.16 -22.91
N PRO A 86 -11.16 17.16 -22.14
CA PRO A 86 -9.97 17.93 -22.52
C PRO A 86 -8.70 17.09 -22.73
N TYR A 87 -8.62 15.93 -22.07
CA TYR A 87 -7.47 15.02 -22.13
C TYR A 87 -7.66 13.84 -23.08
N TRP A 88 -8.71 13.85 -23.90
CA TRP A 88 -8.98 12.80 -24.86
C TRP A 88 -7.85 12.68 -25.90
N HIS A 89 -7.30 11.48 -26.06
CA HIS A 89 -6.18 11.23 -26.97
C HIS A 89 -6.52 11.48 -28.45
N GLY A 90 -7.79 11.36 -28.85
CA GLY A 90 -8.23 11.64 -30.22
C GLY A 90 -7.97 13.08 -30.65
N ASN A 91 -7.91 14.02 -29.70
CA ASN A 91 -7.64 15.44 -29.95
C ASN A 91 -6.14 15.81 -29.87
N ASP A 92 -5.26 14.84 -29.58
CA ASP A 92 -3.84 15.10 -29.36
C ASP A 92 -2.97 14.53 -30.49
N ARG A 93 -2.20 15.41 -31.14
CA ARG A 93 -1.35 15.03 -32.30
C ARG A 93 -0.38 13.90 -32.01
N ARG A 94 0.04 13.71 -30.75
CA ARG A 94 0.96 12.64 -30.34
C ARG A 94 0.41 11.25 -30.63
N TYR A 95 -0.92 11.12 -30.67
CA TYR A 95 -1.64 9.88 -30.85
C TYR A 95 -2.33 9.77 -32.21
N SER A 96 -2.06 10.71 -33.14
CA SER A 96 -2.63 10.73 -34.50
C SER A 96 -2.40 9.47 -35.34
N LYS A 97 -1.45 8.61 -34.96
CA LYS A 97 -1.13 7.35 -35.64
C LYS A 97 -1.76 6.12 -34.99
N LEU A 98 -2.53 6.29 -33.91
CA LEU A 98 -3.24 5.17 -33.28
C LEU A 98 -4.39 4.72 -34.18
N THR A 99 -4.66 3.42 -34.17
CA THR A 99 -5.86 2.87 -34.81
C THR A 99 -7.11 3.26 -34.01
N GLU A 100 -8.29 3.20 -34.63
CA GLU A 100 -9.56 3.46 -33.93
C GLU A 100 -9.74 2.58 -32.70
N GLU A 101 -9.40 1.29 -32.81
CA GLU A 101 -9.43 0.34 -31.68
C GLU A 101 -8.47 0.75 -30.55
N GLN A 102 -7.27 1.23 -30.89
CA GLN A 102 -6.28 1.68 -29.89
C GLN A 102 -6.73 2.98 -29.21
N LEU A 103 -7.35 3.89 -29.96
CA LEU A 103 -7.94 5.10 -29.41
C LEU A 103 -9.05 4.74 -28.43
N ASP A 104 -9.99 3.90 -28.85
CA ASP A 104 -11.11 3.47 -28.01
C ASP A 104 -10.65 2.79 -26.71
N LYS A 105 -9.67 1.88 -26.78
CA LYS A 105 -9.03 1.28 -25.59
C LYS A 105 -8.35 2.30 -24.69
N SER A 106 -7.86 3.40 -25.25
CA SER A 106 -7.20 4.45 -24.48
C SER A 106 -8.17 5.35 -23.68
N ARG A 107 -9.49 5.15 -23.79
CA ARG A 107 -10.49 5.91 -23.01
C ARG A 107 -10.40 5.66 -21.50
N ALA A 108 -9.97 4.48 -21.09
CA ALA A 108 -9.74 4.12 -19.68
C ALA A 108 -8.93 2.82 -19.65
N GLU A 109 -7.97 2.74 -18.74
CA GLU A 109 -7.13 1.55 -18.58
C GLU A 109 -7.11 1.09 -17.13
N SER A 110 -7.35 -0.20 -16.92
CA SER A 110 -6.92 -0.93 -15.74
C SER A 110 -5.40 -1.20 -15.81
N LEU A 111 -4.82 -1.76 -14.75
CA LEU A 111 -3.41 -2.16 -14.78
C LEU A 111 -3.18 -3.32 -15.76
N ARG A 112 -4.18 -4.19 -15.94
CA ARG A 112 -4.21 -5.25 -16.95
C ARG A 112 -4.19 -4.69 -18.38
N ASP A 113 -5.03 -3.71 -18.69
CA ASP A 113 -5.09 -3.11 -20.04
C ASP A 113 -3.77 -2.43 -20.40
N ALA A 114 -3.18 -1.72 -19.42
CA ALA A 114 -1.84 -1.17 -19.56
C ALA A 114 -0.82 -2.28 -19.87
N ALA A 115 -0.90 -3.43 -19.20
CA ALA A 115 -0.03 -4.57 -19.48
C ALA A 115 -0.16 -5.09 -20.91
N GLU A 116 -1.40 -5.28 -21.38
CA GLU A 116 -1.67 -5.77 -22.74
C GLU A 116 -1.04 -4.89 -23.82
N ARG A 117 -0.96 -3.57 -23.61
CA ARG A 117 -0.32 -2.66 -24.58
C ARG A 117 1.20 -2.53 -24.39
N ILE A 118 1.70 -2.68 -23.16
CA ILE A 118 3.14 -2.60 -22.85
C ILE A 118 3.86 -3.84 -23.39
N MET A 119 3.28 -5.02 -23.18
CA MET A 119 3.96 -6.28 -23.44
C MET A 119 4.41 -6.52 -24.89
N PRO A 120 3.60 -6.18 -25.92
CA PRO A 120 4.06 -6.26 -27.29
C PRO A 120 5.31 -5.42 -27.55
N PHE A 121 5.42 -4.23 -26.96
CA PHE A 121 6.61 -3.37 -27.12
C PHE A 121 7.81 -3.94 -26.37
N PHE A 122 7.60 -4.41 -25.14
CA PHE A 122 8.66 -5.03 -24.37
C PHE A 122 9.26 -6.23 -25.11
N ASN A 123 8.42 -7.14 -25.61
CA ASN A 123 8.86 -8.37 -26.27
C ASN A 123 9.45 -8.15 -27.69
N SER A 124 8.98 -7.14 -28.42
CA SER A 124 9.40 -6.89 -29.81
C SER A 124 10.50 -5.84 -29.98
N VAL A 125 10.76 -5.01 -28.96
CA VAL A 125 11.74 -3.91 -29.05
C VAL A 125 12.77 -3.98 -27.92
N ILE A 126 12.32 -4.02 -26.67
CA ILE A 126 13.25 -3.98 -25.53
C ILE A 126 14.02 -5.31 -25.41
N VAL A 127 13.33 -6.45 -25.47
CA VAL A 127 13.95 -7.79 -25.38
C VAL A 127 14.96 -8.04 -26.49
N PRO A 128 14.69 -7.76 -27.79
CA PRO A 128 15.70 -7.85 -28.83
C PRO A 128 16.91 -6.96 -28.58
N SER A 129 16.70 -5.71 -28.16
CA SER A 129 17.82 -4.80 -27.81
C SER A 129 18.67 -5.37 -26.68
N LEU A 130 18.06 -5.96 -25.65
CA LEU A 130 18.80 -6.63 -24.57
C LEU A 130 19.59 -7.84 -25.07
N ARG A 131 19.02 -8.63 -25.99
CA ARG A 131 19.68 -9.80 -26.60
C ARG A 131 20.86 -9.44 -27.51
N GLU A 132 20.86 -8.24 -28.08
CA GLU A 132 22.01 -7.68 -28.80
C GLU A 132 23.17 -7.28 -27.86
N GLY A 133 22.95 -7.36 -26.53
CA GLY A 133 23.93 -6.98 -25.51
C GLY A 133 23.82 -5.52 -25.06
N ASN A 134 22.82 -4.77 -25.53
CA ASN A 134 22.66 -3.36 -25.19
C ASN A 134 22.21 -3.18 -23.73
N ARG A 135 22.88 -2.27 -23.01
CA ARG A 135 22.46 -1.80 -21.69
C ARG A 135 21.32 -0.80 -21.85
N CYS A 136 20.12 -1.27 -21.57
CA CYS A 136 18.90 -0.51 -21.83
C CYS A 136 18.47 0.34 -20.62
N LEU A 137 18.20 1.63 -20.84
CA LEU A 137 17.60 2.52 -19.84
C LEU A 137 16.11 2.74 -20.15
N VAL A 138 15.22 2.35 -19.25
CA VAL A 138 13.78 2.61 -19.39
C VAL A 138 13.36 3.67 -18.38
N VAL A 139 12.91 4.83 -18.86
CA VAL A 139 12.37 5.91 -18.02
C VAL A 139 10.89 6.09 -18.33
N SER A 140 10.06 5.69 -17.39
CA SER A 140 8.60 5.68 -17.53
C SER A 140 7.92 6.04 -16.19
N HIS A 141 6.71 5.53 -15.95
CA HIS A 141 5.82 5.90 -14.86
C HIS A 141 5.57 4.72 -13.94
N ALA A 142 4.99 4.98 -12.77
CA ALA A 142 4.89 3.99 -11.72
C ALA A 142 4.14 2.73 -12.18
N ASN A 143 2.95 2.84 -12.79
CA ASN A 143 2.21 1.64 -13.20
C ASN A 143 2.89 0.91 -14.36
N THR A 144 3.50 1.63 -15.30
CA THR A 144 4.26 1.03 -16.40
C THR A 144 5.45 0.22 -15.89
N ILE A 145 6.25 0.77 -14.97
CA ILE A 145 7.39 0.04 -14.40
C ILE A 145 6.88 -1.13 -13.54
N ARG A 146 5.76 -1.00 -12.81
CA ARG A 146 5.14 -2.11 -12.07
C ARG A 146 4.81 -3.27 -12.99
N THR A 147 4.18 -2.99 -14.13
CA THR A 147 3.87 -4.00 -15.14
C THR A 147 5.14 -4.71 -15.66
N LEU A 148 6.21 -3.96 -15.92
CA LEU A 148 7.47 -4.55 -16.38
C LEU A 148 8.09 -5.45 -15.30
N ILE A 149 8.13 -4.99 -14.05
CA ILE A 149 8.61 -5.80 -12.91
C ILE A 149 7.76 -7.06 -12.77
N LYS A 150 6.43 -6.95 -12.84
CA LYS A 150 5.50 -8.08 -12.77
C LYS A 150 5.88 -9.17 -13.78
N GLN A 151 6.19 -8.76 -15.01
CA GLN A 151 6.56 -9.70 -16.06
C GLN A 151 7.93 -10.33 -15.81
N ILE A 152 8.92 -9.53 -15.40
CA ILE A 152 10.31 -10.00 -15.22
C ILE A 152 10.42 -10.95 -14.01
N ASP A 153 9.81 -10.58 -12.89
CA ASP A 153 9.86 -11.34 -11.64
C ASP A 153 8.74 -12.39 -11.51
N GLY A 154 7.79 -12.43 -12.44
CA GLY A 154 6.68 -13.39 -12.40
C GLY A 154 5.71 -13.15 -11.24
N ILE A 155 5.49 -11.88 -10.86
CA ILE A 155 4.64 -11.51 -9.72
C ILE A 155 3.16 -11.77 -10.05
N SER A 156 2.41 -12.29 -9.07
CA SER A 156 0.97 -12.55 -9.19
C SER A 156 0.14 -11.26 -9.33
N ASP A 157 -1.10 -11.39 -9.80
CA ASP A 157 -2.05 -10.28 -9.91
C ASP A 157 -2.50 -9.75 -8.53
N GLU A 158 -2.38 -10.55 -7.48
CA GLU A 158 -2.70 -10.20 -6.10
C GLU A 158 -1.56 -9.39 -5.48
N ASP A 159 -0.32 -9.78 -5.77
CA ASP A 159 0.86 -9.23 -5.13
C ASP A 159 1.27 -7.87 -5.73
N ILE A 160 1.01 -7.68 -7.02
CA ILE A 160 1.37 -6.46 -7.74
C ILE A 160 0.74 -5.19 -7.13
N LYS A 161 -0.44 -5.33 -6.50
CA LYS A 161 -1.17 -4.21 -5.86
C LYS A 161 -0.35 -3.55 -4.78
N GLN A 162 0.54 -4.31 -4.17
CA GLN A 162 1.28 -3.86 -3.02
C GLN A 162 2.73 -3.49 -3.37
N LEU A 163 3.21 -3.77 -4.59
CA LEU A 163 4.51 -3.36 -5.11
C LEU A 163 4.61 -1.85 -5.27
N SER A 164 5.24 -1.11 -4.35
CA SER A 164 5.45 0.32 -4.55
C SER A 164 6.78 0.63 -5.22
N ILE A 165 6.78 1.53 -6.19
CA ILE A 165 8.01 1.97 -6.87
C ILE A 165 8.37 3.39 -6.41
N PRO A 166 9.56 3.61 -5.82
CA PRO A 166 10.01 4.94 -5.45
C PRO A 166 10.31 5.79 -6.69
N THR A 167 9.98 7.09 -6.61
CA THR A 167 10.23 8.02 -7.72
C THR A 167 11.67 8.50 -7.73
N GLY A 168 12.32 8.44 -8.89
CA GLY A 168 13.65 9.03 -9.10
C GLY A 168 14.80 8.21 -8.49
N ILE A 169 14.59 6.92 -8.26
CA ILE A 169 15.61 5.97 -7.83
C ILE A 169 15.78 4.95 -8.95
N PRO A 170 16.97 4.83 -9.56
CA PRO A 170 17.21 3.83 -10.58
C PRO A 170 17.05 2.41 -10.01
N LEU A 171 16.37 1.56 -10.77
CA LEU A 171 16.18 0.14 -10.48
C LEU A 171 16.94 -0.66 -11.55
N ILE A 172 17.89 -1.48 -11.13
CA ILE A 172 18.71 -2.32 -12.00
C ILE A 172 18.17 -3.74 -11.99
N TYR A 173 18.02 -4.31 -13.17
CA TYR A 173 17.87 -5.75 -13.40
C TYR A 173 19.04 -6.25 -14.22
N ARG A 174 19.53 -7.43 -13.85
CA ARG A 174 20.41 -8.24 -14.70
C ARG A 174 19.63 -9.46 -15.13
N LEU A 175 19.60 -9.72 -16.43
CA LEU A 175 18.85 -10.81 -17.02
C LEU A 175 19.80 -11.80 -17.69
N ASP A 176 19.48 -13.09 -17.64
CA ASP A 176 20.19 -14.15 -18.33
C ASP A 176 19.80 -14.23 -19.82
N GLU A 177 20.37 -15.19 -20.56
CA GLU A 177 20.06 -15.45 -21.97
C GLU A 177 18.57 -15.74 -22.24
N ASN A 178 17.86 -16.26 -21.24
CA ASN A 178 16.44 -16.58 -21.29
C ASN A 178 15.55 -15.41 -20.84
N MET A 179 16.14 -14.22 -20.63
CA MET A 179 15.50 -13.02 -20.09
C MET A 179 14.92 -13.22 -18.68
N LYS A 180 15.44 -14.18 -17.92
CA LYS A 180 15.10 -14.38 -16.51
C LYS A 180 16.04 -13.54 -15.63
N PRO A 181 15.55 -12.99 -14.53
CA PRO A 181 16.39 -12.25 -13.61
C PRO A 181 17.45 -13.15 -12.98
N VAL A 182 18.69 -12.68 -12.97
CA VAL A 182 19.80 -13.33 -12.27
C VAL A 182 19.85 -12.82 -10.83
N ASP A 183 20.20 -13.69 -9.88
CA ASP A 183 20.38 -13.28 -8.49
C ASP A 183 21.43 -12.15 -8.39
N PRO A 184 21.03 -10.97 -7.88
CA PRO A 184 21.92 -9.84 -7.68
C PRO A 184 23.19 -10.14 -6.89
N ASN A 185 23.14 -11.10 -5.95
CA ASN A 185 24.28 -11.43 -5.09
C ASN A 185 25.41 -12.13 -5.85
N HIS A 186 25.13 -12.72 -7.00
CA HIS A 186 26.10 -13.54 -7.73
C HIS A 186 26.91 -12.75 -8.76
N GLU A 187 26.37 -11.66 -9.32
CA GLU A 187 26.97 -11.06 -10.52
C GLU A 187 26.98 -9.52 -10.58
N LEU A 188 26.36 -8.82 -9.64
CA LEU A 188 26.38 -7.35 -9.64
C LEU A 188 27.53 -6.83 -8.77
N GLU A 189 28.61 -6.36 -9.40
CA GLU A 189 29.74 -5.66 -8.75
C GLU A 189 29.36 -4.23 -8.30
N PHE A 190 28.18 -4.04 -7.72
CA PHE A 190 27.80 -2.78 -7.11
C PHE A 190 27.81 -2.96 -5.60
N LYS A 191 28.61 -2.13 -4.91
CA LYS A 191 28.48 -1.95 -3.46
C LYS A 191 27.04 -1.53 -3.19
N TYR A 192 26.25 -2.45 -2.64
CA TYR A 192 24.97 -2.15 -2.02
C TYR A 192 25.18 -0.92 -1.14
N LEU A 193 24.49 0.19 -1.42
CA LEU A 193 24.35 1.21 -0.39
C LEU A 193 23.23 0.84 0.59
N VAL A 194 22.35 -0.12 0.25
CA VAL A 194 21.33 -0.65 1.17
C VAL A 194 20.89 -2.06 0.74
N GLN A 195 20.86 -3.03 1.67
CA GLN A 195 20.01 -4.21 1.51
C GLN A 195 18.55 -3.77 1.69
N PRO A 196 17.65 -3.97 0.70
CA PRO A 196 16.27 -3.51 0.81
C PRO A 196 15.54 -4.23 1.96
N LYS A 197 15.55 -3.62 3.15
CA LYS A 197 14.62 -3.94 4.23
C LYS A 197 13.40 -3.05 4.06
N GLY A 198 12.30 -3.62 3.54
CA GLY A 198 10.97 -3.07 3.81
C GLY A 198 10.39 -2.01 2.86
N TYR A 199 10.70 -2.00 1.56
CA TYR A 199 9.98 -1.10 0.63
C TYR A 199 8.52 -1.53 0.40
N THR A 200 8.20 -2.80 0.65
CA THR A 200 6.88 -3.47 0.70
C THR A 200 7.13 -4.98 0.75
N TRP A 201 6.22 -5.79 1.29
CA TRP A 201 6.35 -7.26 1.16
C TRP A 201 6.55 -7.67 -0.31
N ALA A 202 5.87 -7.04 -1.29
CA ALA A 202 6.03 -7.30 -2.73
C ALA A 202 7.39 -6.90 -3.34
N THR A 203 8.24 -6.19 -2.60
CA THR A 203 9.66 -5.96 -2.96
C THR A 203 10.62 -6.83 -2.14
N SER A 204 10.07 -7.77 -1.36
CA SER A 204 10.86 -8.72 -0.58
C SER A 204 11.50 -9.73 -1.51
N ARG A 205 12.79 -9.99 -1.30
CA ARG A 205 13.54 -11.06 -1.98
C ARG A 205 12.90 -12.43 -1.75
N THR A 206 12.28 -12.64 -0.58
CA THR A 206 11.58 -13.90 -0.26
C THR A 206 10.37 -14.17 -1.15
N LEU A 207 9.89 -13.17 -1.89
CA LEU A 207 8.76 -13.27 -2.82
C LEU A 207 9.19 -13.18 -4.29
N GLY A 208 10.48 -13.36 -4.58
CA GLY A 208 10.97 -13.41 -5.95
C GLY A 208 11.22 -12.05 -6.62
N PHE A 209 11.38 -10.97 -5.86
CA PHE A 209 11.82 -9.67 -6.40
C PHE A 209 13.35 -9.65 -6.59
N HIS A 210 13.82 -9.49 -7.83
CA HIS A 210 15.26 -9.54 -8.15
C HIS A 210 15.88 -8.18 -8.48
N GLY A 211 15.10 -7.09 -8.48
CA GLY A 211 15.60 -5.77 -8.78
C GLY A 211 16.51 -5.18 -7.68
N VAL A 212 17.50 -4.37 -8.09
CA VAL A 212 18.39 -3.63 -7.17
C VAL A 212 18.19 -2.13 -7.33
N TYR A 213 17.75 -1.46 -6.26
CA TYR A 213 17.66 -0.01 -6.23
C TYR A 213 19.03 0.64 -6.01
N LEU A 214 19.36 1.65 -6.80
CA LEU A 214 20.54 2.50 -6.62
C LEU A 214 20.16 3.80 -5.91
N GLY A 215 20.61 3.98 -4.68
CA GLY A 215 20.40 5.23 -3.95
C GLY A 215 21.07 5.25 -2.58
N ASP A 216 21.10 6.44 -2.00
CA ASP A 216 21.50 6.66 -0.62
C ASP A 216 20.39 6.20 0.34
N LEU A 217 20.78 5.54 1.44
CA LEU A 217 19.89 5.03 2.49
C LEU A 217 18.99 6.13 3.06
N GLU A 218 19.54 7.32 3.27
CA GLU A 218 18.82 8.43 3.89
C GLU A 218 17.66 8.91 2.99
N ARG A 219 17.91 9.02 1.68
CA ARG A 219 16.88 9.39 0.70
C ARG A 219 15.79 8.32 0.58
N LEU A 220 16.18 7.06 0.65
CA LEU A 220 15.24 5.94 0.63
C LEU A 220 14.34 5.93 1.88
N GLN A 221 14.91 6.22 3.06
CA GLN A 221 14.17 6.35 4.32
C GLN A 221 13.22 7.56 4.31
N ASP A 222 13.62 8.71 3.78
CA ASP A 222 12.74 9.88 3.63
C ASP A 222 11.53 9.59 2.73
N ILE A 223 11.74 8.88 1.62
CA ILE A 223 10.66 8.44 0.73
C ILE A 223 9.71 7.49 1.44
N GLN A 224 10.25 6.53 2.21
CA GLN A 224 9.44 5.61 3.01
C GLN A 224 8.59 6.39 4.03
N LYS A 225 9.17 7.37 4.74
CA LYS A 225 8.47 8.21 5.72
C LYS A 225 7.33 9.01 5.10
N LYS A 226 7.56 9.66 3.96
CA LYS A 226 6.53 10.42 3.20
C LYS A 226 5.40 9.51 2.71
N ARG A 227 5.75 8.30 2.28
CA ARG A 227 4.77 7.31 1.83
C ARG A 227 3.93 6.80 2.98
N ASP A 228 4.53 6.45 4.11
CA ASP A 228 3.79 5.99 5.28
C ASP A 228 2.82 7.08 5.75
N ALA A 229 3.19 8.36 5.63
CA ALA A 229 2.28 9.47 5.88
C ALA A 229 1.07 9.49 4.93
N THR A 230 1.29 9.21 3.63
CA THR A 230 0.21 9.16 2.62
C THR A 230 -0.71 7.96 2.82
N ASN A 231 -0.14 6.79 3.14
CA ASN A 231 -0.91 5.57 3.46
C ASN A 231 -1.77 5.78 4.72
N ARG A 232 -1.21 6.44 5.75
CA ARG A 232 -1.96 6.84 6.95
C ARG A 232 -3.10 7.80 6.64
N GLY A 233 -2.88 8.84 5.82
CA GLY A 233 -3.93 9.77 5.40
C GLY A 233 -5.10 9.04 4.76
N TRP A 234 -4.81 8.07 3.91
CA TRP A 234 -5.85 7.26 3.28
C TRP A 234 -6.59 6.34 4.27
N GLN A 235 -5.90 5.73 5.24
CA GLN A 235 -6.57 4.94 6.28
C GLN A 235 -7.50 5.80 7.16
N ARG A 236 -7.15 7.07 7.40
CA ARG A 236 -8.05 8.02 8.08
C ARG A 236 -9.32 8.28 7.28
N VAL A 237 -9.22 8.43 5.96
CA VAL A 237 -10.39 8.58 5.08
C VAL A 237 -11.32 7.38 5.22
N ILE A 238 -10.79 6.15 5.16
CA ILE A 238 -11.60 4.94 5.35
C ILE A 238 -12.36 4.97 6.68
N LEU A 239 -11.67 5.25 7.79
CA LEU A 239 -12.28 5.27 9.11
C LEU A 239 -13.37 6.34 9.22
N ARG A 240 -13.15 7.53 8.65
CA ARG A 240 -14.16 8.61 8.62
C ARG A 240 -15.40 8.18 7.85
N ASN A 241 -15.24 7.49 6.73
CA ASN A 241 -16.37 7.09 5.89
C ASN A 241 -17.16 5.94 6.52
N ILE A 242 -16.48 4.99 7.17
CA ILE A 242 -17.17 3.96 7.96
C ILE A 242 -18.00 4.63 9.07
N ALA A 243 -17.43 5.62 9.77
CA ALA A 243 -18.16 6.34 10.83
C ALA A 243 -19.38 7.10 10.29
N LYS A 244 -19.25 7.80 9.16
CA LYS A 244 -20.37 8.47 8.49
C LYS A 244 -21.45 7.50 8.03
N GLN A 245 -21.08 6.40 7.40
CA GLN A 245 -22.02 5.38 6.96
C GLN A 245 -22.79 4.77 8.14
N VAL A 246 -22.09 4.45 9.24
CA VAL A 246 -22.75 3.92 10.45
C VAL A 246 -23.71 4.95 11.04
N ASN A 247 -23.33 6.23 11.07
CA ASN A 247 -24.22 7.31 11.51
C ASN A 247 -25.51 7.38 10.67
N GLU A 248 -25.40 7.34 9.34
CA GLU A 248 -26.56 7.36 8.44
C GLU A 248 -27.46 6.13 8.62
N GLU A 249 -26.86 4.95 8.78
CA GLU A 249 -27.58 3.69 9.03
C GLU A 249 -28.28 3.70 10.41
N ASP A 250 -27.59 4.15 11.46
CA ASP A 250 -28.14 4.29 12.81
C ASP A 250 -29.33 5.27 12.83
N ILE A 251 -29.26 6.37 12.08
CA ILE A 251 -30.38 7.32 11.91
C ILE A 251 -31.54 6.68 11.15
N ALA A 252 -31.27 5.94 10.07
CA ALA A 252 -32.29 5.28 9.26
C ALA A 252 -33.04 4.18 10.03
N GLU A 253 -32.35 3.39 10.86
CA GLU A 253 -32.94 2.39 11.73
C GLU A 253 -33.79 3.03 12.84
N ASP A 254 -33.44 4.23 13.30
CA ASP A 254 -34.20 4.96 14.33
C ASP A 254 -35.54 5.50 13.81
N HIS A 255 -35.62 5.88 12.54
CA HIS A 255 -36.89 6.26 11.89
C HIS A 255 -37.93 5.12 11.87
N LEU A 256 -37.52 3.87 12.12
CA LEU A 256 -38.40 2.71 12.26
C LEU A 256 -38.79 2.43 13.73
N CYS A 257 -38.19 3.12 14.71
CA CYS A 257 -38.46 2.96 16.14
C CYS A 257 -39.66 3.84 16.60
N TYR A 258 -40.85 3.25 16.61
CA TYR A 258 -42.13 3.92 16.92
C TYR A 258 -42.30 4.48 18.37
N TYR A 259 -41.37 4.29 19.32
CA TYR A 259 -41.66 4.48 20.75
C TYR A 259 -40.61 5.17 21.63
N ASN A 260 -39.60 5.87 21.09
CA ASN A 260 -38.64 6.58 21.98
C ASN A 260 -38.15 7.92 21.41
N HIS A 261 -38.80 9.02 21.77
CA HIS A 261 -38.47 10.38 21.31
C HIS A 261 -37.18 10.98 21.92
N HIS A 262 -36.32 10.18 22.56
CA HIS A 262 -35.05 10.61 23.16
C HIS A 262 -33.83 9.89 22.56
N PHE A 263 -34.00 9.19 21.44
CA PHE A 263 -32.96 8.40 20.81
C PHE A 263 -32.43 9.13 19.57
N HIS A 264 -31.10 9.09 19.44
CA HIS A 264 -30.20 9.63 18.40
C HIS A 264 -30.30 11.11 18.01
N SER A 265 -29.30 11.89 18.45
CA SER A 265 -28.92 13.15 17.77
C SER A 265 -28.18 12.82 16.46
N LYS A 266 -28.31 13.69 15.46
CA LYS A 266 -27.70 13.53 14.12
C LYS A 266 -26.20 13.21 14.12
N ASP A 267 -25.47 13.49 15.20
CA ASP A 267 -24.01 13.39 15.25
C ASP A 267 -23.51 12.25 16.15
N LEU A 268 -24.25 11.15 16.32
CA LEU A 268 -23.85 9.99 17.14
C LEU A 268 -23.71 8.70 16.33
N VAL A 269 -22.80 7.83 16.76
CA VAL A 269 -22.54 6.51 16.15
C VAL A 269 -22.58 5.44 17.24
N GLU A 270 -23.29 4.32 17.03
CA GLU A 270 -23.25 3.20 17.98
C GLU A 270 -21.89 2.48 17.93
N THR A 271 -21.20 2.42 19.07
CA THR A 271 -19.85 1.86 19.21
C THR A 271 -19.76 0.41 18.70
N LYS A 272 -20.79 -0.40 18.96
CA LYS A 272 -20.84 -1.80 18.54
C LYS A 272 -21.05 -1.94 17.04
N HIS A 273 -21.89 -1.09 16.45
CA HIS A 273 -22.15 -1.07 15.02
C HIS A 273 -20.88 -0.63 14.26
N LEU A 274 -20.22 0.43 14.73
CA LEU A 274 -18.94 0.89 14.21
C LEU A 274 -17.86 -0.21 14.25
N TRP A 275 -17.71 -0.89 15.39
CA TRP A 275 -16.78 -2.02 15.52
C TRP A 275 -17.10 -3.13 14.51
N TYR A 276 -18.37 -3.50 14.37
CA TYR A 276 -18.78 -4.56 13.43
C TYR A 276 -18.43 -4.19 11.99
N LYS A 277 -18.71 -2.96 11.54
CA LYS A 277 -18.39 -2.51 10.17
C LYS A 277 -16.89 -2.49 9.92
N ILE A 278 -16.07 -2.05 10.89
CA ILE A 278 -14.60 -2.12 10.77
C ILE A 278 -14.14 -3.58 10.64
N VAL A 279 -14.63 -4.48 11.50
CA VAL A 279 -14.28 -5.91 11.44
C VAL A 279 -14.73 -6.56 10.13
N GLN A 280 -15.91 -6.22 9.61
CA GLN A 280 -16.37 -6.70 8.30
C GLN A 280 -15.47 -6.18 7.18
N LYS A 281 -15.10 -4.89 7.20
CA LYS A 281 -14.17 -4.32 6.21
C LYS A 281 -12.82 -5.02 6.23
N MET A 282 -12.33 -5.35 7.43
CA MET A 282 -11.07 -6.08 7.63
C MET A 282 -11.09 -7.54 7.16
N LYS A 283 -12.26 -8.14 6.87
CA LYS A 283 -12.31 -9.48 6.25
C LYS A 283 -11.73 -9.51 4.84
N ASN A 284 -11.78 -8.37 4.14
CA ASN A 284 -11.11 -8.25 2.86
C ASN A 284 -9.58 -8.17 3.11
N PRO A 285 -8.77 -9.08 2.53
CA PRO A 285 -7.32 -9.12 2.72
C PRO A 285 -6.63 -7.78 2.45
N GLU A 286 -7.22 -6.95 1.59
CA GLU A 286 -6.69 -5.62 1.30
C GLU A 286 -6.67 -4.72 2.54
N PHE A 287 -7.66 -4.81 3.44
CA PHE A 287 -7.83 -3.93 4.60
C PHE A 287 -7.40 -4.56 5.92
N ALA A 288 -7.23 -5.87 5.96
CA ALA A 288 -6.91 -6.65 7.16
C ALA A 288 -5.68 -6.13 7.93
N ASN A 289 -4.64 -5.71 7.20
CA ASN A 289 -3.34 -5.33 7.77
C ASN A 289 -3.14 -3.81 7.90
N MET A 290 -4.21 -3.01 7.79
CA MET A 290 -4.09 -1.55 7.91
C MET A 290 -3.95 -1.11 9.35
N LEU A 291 -2.82 -0.49 9.66
CA LEU A 291 -2.46 -0.12 11.02
C LEU A 291 -3.54 0.69 11.75
N LEU A 292 -4.10 1.73 11.14
CA LEU A 292 -5.13 2.54 11.79
C LEU A 292 -6.45 1.78 11.98
N LEU A 293 -6.80 0.86 11.08
CA LEU A 293 -8.00 0.02 11.24
C LEU A 293 -7.81 -0.97 12.39
N VAL A 294 -6.63 -1.58 12.49
CA VAL A 294 -6.25 -2.45 13.61
C VAL A 294 -6.31 -1.69 14.92
N ARG A 295 -5.70 -0.49 15.00
CA ARG A 295 -5.70 0.34 16.21
C ARG A 295 -7.09 0.84 16.59
N MET A 296 -7.90 1.24 15.62
CA MET A 296 -9.29 1.64 15.88
C MET A 296 -10.12 0.46 16.37
N LYS A 297 -9.94 -0.74 15.79
CA LYS A 297 -10.60 -1.96 16.28
C LYS A 297 -10.21 -2.25 17.73
N GLU A 298 -8.92 -2.26 18.06
CA GLU A 298 -8.42 -2.48 19.42
C GLU A 298 -8.98 -1.45 20.42
N TYR A 299 -9.02 -0.18 20.01
CA TYR A 299 -9.62 0.89 20.81
C TYR A 299 -11.11 0.64 21.09
N LEU A 300 -11.90 0.33 20.07
CA LEU A 300 -13.33 0.02 20.23
C LEU A 300 -13.55 -1.25 21.07
N GLU A 301 -12.69 -2.26 20.93
CA GLU A 301 -12.73 -3.47 21.77
C GLU A 301 -12.47 -3.14 23.24
N SER A 302 -11.53 -2.24 23.54
CA SER A 302 -11.28 -1.79 24.92
C SER A 302 -12.51 -1.13 25.55
N ILE A 303 -13.22 -0.29 24.77
CA ILE A 303 -14.46 0.36 25.19
C ILE A 303 -15.56 -0.67 25.44
N LEU A 304 -15.72 -1.63 24.53
CA LEU A 304 -16.74 -2.68 24.63
C LEU A 304 -16.44 -3.69 25.76
N ALA A 305 -15.16 -3.96 26.06
CA ALA A 305 -14.73 -4.87 27.13
C ALA A 305 -14.91 -4.25 28.52
N TYR A 306 -14.65 -2.95 28.68
CA TYR A 306 -14.90 -2.20 29.92
C TYR A 306 -16.36 -2.35 30.40
N ARG A 307 -17.30 -2.50 29.45
CA ARG A 307 -18.73 -2.72 29.73
C ARG A 307 -19.05 -4.08 30.37
N LYS A 308 -18.27 -5.14 30.11
CA LYS A 308 -18.56 -6.49 30.64
C LYS A 308 -18.21 -6.65 32.12
N HIS A 309 -17.21 -5.93 32.62
CA HIS A 309 -16.71 -6.09 34.00
C HIS A 309 -17.53 -5.33 35.06
N HIS A 310 -18.33 -4.34 34.66
CA HIS A 310 -19.13 -3.52 35.57
C HIS A 310 -20.63 -3.81 35.52
N HIS A 311 -21.02 -5.06 35.23
CA HIS A 311 -22.42 -5.49 35.28
C HIS A 311 -23.06 -5.47 36.69
N GLY A 312 -22.33 -5.06 37.72
CA GLY A 312 -22.79 -5.11 39.13
C GLY A 312 -23.10 -3.78 39.82
N GLN A 313 -22.59 -2.61 39.39
CA GLN A 313 -22.85 -1.34 40.07
C GLN A 313 -22.85 -0.14 39.10
N GLU A 314 -23.83 0.76 39.28
CA GLU A 314 -24.07 2.05 38.60
C GLU A 314 -24.69 2.03 37.18
N HIS A 315 -26.02 1.95 37.13
CA HIS A 315 -26.84 2.06 35.91
C HIS A 315 -26.84 3.43 35.20
N HIS A 316 -26.19 4.47 35.73
CA HIS A 316 -26.29 5.84 35.19
C HIS A 316 -25.04 6.40 34.49
N ARG A 317 -23.85 5.78 34.63
CA ARG A 317 -22.61 6.27 33.98
C ARG A 317 -22.24 5.58 32.65
N ASN A 318 -22.90 4.47 32.31
CA ASN A 318 -22.49 3.60 31.21
C ASN A 318 -23.11 3.91 29.83
N LYS A 319 -23.85 5.03 29.68
CA LYS A 319 -24.41 5.45 28.38
C LYS A 319 -23.35 6.09 27.45
N ASN A 320 -22.29 6.67 28.00
CA ASN A 320 -21.26 7.42 27.26
C ASN A 320 -20.42 6.55 26.31
N TYR A 321 -20.40 5.23 26.50
CA TYR A 321 -19.62 4.30 25.68
C TYR A 321 -20.46 3.48 24.71
N ARG A 322 -21.79 3.60 24.77
CA ARG A 322 -22.69 2.98 23.80
C ARG A 322 -22.71 3.76 22.49
N TYR A 323 -22.63 5.08 22.59
CA TYR A 323 -22.64 6.00 21.46
C TYR A 323 -21.44 6.93 21.55
N ILE A 324 -20.74 7.12 20.44
CA ILE A 324 -19.62 8.04 20.33
C ILE A 324 -20.04 9.19 19.39
N PRO A 325 -19.86 10.45 19.79
CA PRO A 325 -20.08 11.59 18.89
C PRO A 325 -19.16 11.51 17.68
N LEU A 326 -19.67 11.89 16.50
CA LEU A 326 -18.91 11.88 15.26
C LEU A 326 -17.67 12.79 15.36
N GLU A 327 -17.80 13.96 15.99
CA GLU A 327 -16.68 14.88 16.27
C GLU A 327 -15.60 14.19 17.14
N THR A 328 -16.00 13.37 18.11
CA THR A 328 -15.06 12.60 18.93
C THR A 328 -14.37 11.51 18.11
N ILE A 329 -15.08 10.84 17.21
CA ILE A 329 -14.47 9.87 16.28
C ILE A 329 -13.47 10.56 15.35
N GLU A 330 -13.81 11.74 14.83
CA GLU A 330 -12.90 12.53 13.98
C GLU A 330 -11.63 12.92 14.73
N LYS A 331 -11.77 13.41 15.98
CA LYS A 331 -10.63 13.68 16.86
C LYS A 331 -9.80 12.43 17.10
N ILE A 332 -10.42 11.29 17.40
CA ILE A 332 -9.69 10.02 17.57
C ILE A 332 -8.95 9.63 16.29
N ILE A 333 -9.57 9.71 15.11
CA ILE A 333 -8.93 9.38 13.83
C ILE A 333 -7.74 10.31 13.56
N GLU A 334 -7.87 11.58 13.93
CA GLU A 334 -6.81 12.57 13.82
C GLU A 334 -5.71 12.34 14.84
N GLU A 335 -6.03 11.99 16.08
CA GLU A 335 -5.09 11.88 17.20
C GLU A 335 -4.45 10.49 17.35
N ILE A 336 -4.98 9.44 16.68
CA ILE A 336 -4.28 8.15 16.58
C ILE A 336 -2.94 8.38 15.84
N HIS A 337 -1.87 8.55 16.62
CA HIS A 337 -0.48 8.76 16.19
C HIS A 337 0.49 7.93 17.01
N LEU A 338 1.56 7.45 16.36
CA LEU A 338 2.66 6.71 17.00
C LEU A 338 3.76 7.71 17.45
N GLY A 339 4.40 7.48 18.60
CA GLY A 339 5.52 8.23 19.19
C GLY A 339 6.89 8.05 18.52
N SER A 340 7.92 8.69 19.12
CA SER A 340 9.20 9.09 18.51
C SER A 340 10.16 7.98 18.06
N GLU A 341 9.91 6.71 18.39
CA GLU A 341 10.71 5.55 17.91
C GLU A 341 9.95 4.63 16.93
N GLY A 342 8.74 5.02 16.50
CA GLY A 342 7.87 4.19 15.66
C GLY A 342 6.91 3.29 16.44
N GLU A 343 6.79 3.45 17.76
CA GLU A 343 5.76 2.79 18.58
C GLU A 343 4.51 3.64 18.77
N VAL A 344 3.37 3.01 19.01
CA VAL A 344 2.06 3.64 19.24
C VAL A 344 2.05 4.45 20.53
N VAL A 345 1.57 5.70 20.48
CA VAL A 345 1.20 6.46 21.68
C VAL A 345 -0.30 6.68 21.63
N ASP A 346 -1.00 6.32 22.71
CA ASP A 346 -2.45 6.49 22.84
C ASP A 346 -2.82 7.99 22.85
N PRO A 347 -4.01 8.40 22.35
CA PRO A 347 -4.50 9.78 22.44
C PRO A 347 -4.69 10.27 23.89
N PHE A 348 -4.70 9.37 24.87
CA PHE A 348 -5.02 9.68 26.26
C PHE A 348 -3.88 9.30 27.22
N VAL A 349 -2.76 10.00 27.14
CA VAL A 349 -1.89 10.17 28.31
C VAL A 349 -1.54 11.65 28.44
N SER A 350 -2.22 12.32 29.38
CA SER A 350 -1.66 13.47 30.11
C SER A 350 -0.25 13.07 30.54
N LEU A 351 0.76 13.75 29.99
CA LEU A 351 2.15 13.59 30.38
C LEU A 351 2.33 14.07 31.82
N GLU A 352 1.94 13.27 32.81
CA GLU A 352 2.42 13.31 34.19
C GLU A 352 1.84 12.16 35.06
N ASP A 353 2.76 11.50 35.81
CA ASP A 353 2.62 10.55 36.93
C ASP A 353 2.30 9.06 36.68
N ARG A 354 3.02 8.05 37.24
CA ARG A 354 4.29 7.89 38.00
C ARG A 354 4.50 6.36 38.10
N ARG A 355 5.72 5.79 38.17
CA ARG A 355 6.03 4.31 38.26
C ARG A 355 5.85 3.45 37.00
N ASP A 356 5.11 3.91 35.99
CA ASP A 356 4.86 3.19 34.73
C ASP A 356 6.11 2.95 33.84
N ARG A 357 7.27 3.53 34.19
CA ARG A 357 8.58 3.22 33.55
C ARG A 357 9.34 2.09 34.25
N GLU A 358 9.25 1.97 35.56
CA GLU A 358 10.12 1.07 36.34
C GLU A 358 9.58 -0.37 36.36
N ASP A 359 8.26 -0.54 36.46
CA ASP A 359 7.64 -1.87 36.51
C ASP A 359 7.68 -2.60 35.16
N ARG A 360 7.61 -1.87 34.03
CA ARG A 360 7.70 -2.48 32.70
C ARG A 360 9.12 -2.89 32.36
N HIS A 361 10.11 -2.08 32.75
CA HIS A 361 11.51 -2.45 32.65
C HIS A 361 11.82 -3.70 33.51
N LYS A 362 11.22 -3.80 34.71
CA LYS A 362 11.35 -4.96 35.60
C LYS A 362 10.67 -6.23 35.06
N ARG A 363 9.45 -6.12 34.50
CA ARG A 363 8.74 -7.27 33.87
C ARG A 363 9.40 -7.74 32.58
N TRP A 364 9.98 -6.84 31.81
CA TRP A 364 10.74 -7.19 30.60
C TRP A 364 12.01 -7.97 30.95
N MET A 365 12.73 -7.56 32.02
CA MET A 365 13.87 -8.30 32.57
C MET A 365 13.47 -9.67 33.15
N GLU A 366 12.32 -9.78 33.83
CA GLU A 366 11.77 -11.06 34.31
C GLU A 366 11.28 -11.97 33.15
N SER A 367 10.82 -11.39 32.02
CA SER A 367 10.44 -12.13 30.81
C SER A 367 11.64 -12.68 30.04
N LEU A 368 12.81 -12.05 30.16
CA LEU A 368 14.06 -12.54 29.58
C LEU A 368 14.67 -13.71 30.38
N ALA A 369 14.44 -13.74 31.71
CA ALA A 369 14.89 -14.84 32.58
C ALA A 369 14.03 -16.11 32.46
N ARG A 370 12.70 -15.98 32.32
CA ARG A 370 11.80 -17.14 32.13
C ARG A 370 11.95 -17.81 30.76
N TYR A 371 12.28 -17.04 29.72
CA TYR A 371 12.57 -17.57 28.39
C TYR A 371 13.89 -18.37 28.33
N SER A 372 14.79 -18.24 29.32
CA SER A 372 16.05 -19.01 29.36
C SER A 372 16.01 -20.28 30.23
N GLU A 373 15.03 -20.43 31.11
CA GLU A 373 14.85 -21.66 31.94
C GLU A 373 13.85 -22.66 31.33
N GLU A 374 12.73 -22.22 30.74
CA GLU A 374 11.72 -23.15 30.19
C GLU A 374 12.10 -23.76 28.82
N ALA A 375 13.01 -23.14 28.06
CA ALA A 375 13.43 -23.65 26.74
C ALA A 375 14.60 -24.65 26.78
N LEU A 376 15.20 -24.92 27.95
CA LEU A 376 16.40 -25.77 28.09
C LEU A 376 16.16 -27.12 28.78
N GLU A 377 15.06 -27.29 29.55
CA GLU A 377 14.76 -28.55 30.25
C GLU A 377 13.84 -29.50 29.46
N GLU A 378 12.87 -29.01 28.68
CA GLU A 378 11.91 -29.89 27.95
C GLU A 378 12.52 -30.58 26.71
N SER A 379 13.58 -30.03 26.09
CA SER A 379 14.19 -30.62 24.89
C SER A 379 15.20 -31.74 25.18
N LEU A 380 15.78 -31.78 26.39
CA LEU A 380 16.88 -32.69 26.74
C LEU A 380 16.42 -33.92 27.52
N GLU A 381 15.43 -33.81 28.39
CA GLU A 381 14.93 -34.97 29.16
C GLU A 381 14.04 -35.92 28.36
N GLU A 382 13.20 -35.40 27.45
CA GLU A 382 12.25 -36.23 26.70
C GLU A 382 12.94 -37.06 25.59
N SER A 383 14.09 -36.57 25.11
CA SER A 383 14.98 -37.31 24.20
C SER A 383 15.71 -38.47 24.91
N LEU A 384 15.89 -38.40 26.24
CA LEU A 384 16.64 -39.37 27.03
C LEU A 384 15.77 -40.44 27.72
N LYS A 385 14.48 -40.19 27.97
CA LYS A 385 13.54 -41.18 28.55
C LYS A 385 12.85 -42.11 27.53
N ARG A 386 13.17 -41.99 26.23
CA ARG A 386 12.85 -42.98 25.18
C ARG A 386 13.61 -44.32 25.33
N LEU A 387 14.41 -44.49 26.37
CA LEU A 387 15.16 -45.69 26.67
C LEU A 387 14.71 -46.24 28.04
N GLU A 388 14.19 -47.48 28.02
CA GLU A 388 13.97 -48.41 29.15
C GLU A 388 12.58 -48.40 29.86
N MET A 389 11.67 -49.22 29.33
CA MET A 389 10.61 -49.94 30.09
C MET A 389 11.25 -51.03 31.01
N PRO A 390 10.56 -51.88 31.84
CA PRO A 390 9.14 -52.00 32.24
C PRO A 390 8.94 -52.32 33.78
N ILE A 391 7.69 -52.69 34.16
CA ILE A 391 7.26 -53.75 35.11
C ILE A 391 6.30 -53.30 36.24
N SER A 392 5.22 -54.07 36.28
CA SER A 392 4.03 -54.22 37.13
C SER A 392 4.17 -54.07 38.65
N TRP A 393 3.09 -53.72 39.34
CA TRP A 393 2.06 -54.65 39.89
C TRP A 393 0.73 -53.94 40.10
#